data_AF-A0A948TC59-F1
#
_entry.id   AF-A0A948TC59-F1
#
_cell.length_a   1.000
_cell.length_b   1.000
_cell.length_c   1.000
_cell.angle_alpha   90.00
_cell.angle_beta   90.00
_cell.angle_gamma   90.00
#
_symmetry.space_group_name_H-M   'P 1'
#
loop_
_entity.id
_entity.type
_entity.pdbx_description
1 polymer ?
#
loop_
_entity_poly.entity_id
_entity_poly.type
_entity_poly.pdbx_seq_one_letter_code
_entity_poly.pdbx_strand_id
1 'polypeptide(L)'
;MNHSIYSYSLCVALPLMLFYGFYFMFGRTPDKAIFFNYLRSRRIMGTALLLLAANYSVHFFFEIRYRDVDSAIIMNLSTYFLCYWLFSSALTTLLNRFYITRRRVISHLVQWIFFTVLSAGVLLFLPDGRMQSVGLSLLASWLVVYGIVLAMRLIKAYKRAVVLFENTHSDDIGTYIRWLSIFTWWAVIFGVGCGLLTFLPDEYVFIWILSSVLFYIYLFCSYMNYLLFYEQVESVFESEMSSGEIPDLSDEQKYIESPSHYVEISEKMSSANLVDVTLPDGLKTIGKNAFCACNAMTTIDLPAALESIGQSAFSGCSNLATVTCRAMTPPSLGENAFRNCVDGLQILVPSGSVDAYKQAFGWTEYVDKIKAIP
;
A
#
# COMPACT_ATOMS: atom_id res chain seq x y z
N MET A 1 -10.28 -39.09 19.24
CA MET A 1 -9.33 -39.60 18.23
C MET A 1 -9.03 -38.51 17.19
N ASN A 2 -8.31 -37.43 17.54
CA ASN A 2 -7.95 -36.35 16.59
C ASN A 2 -6.44 -36.22 16.32
N HIS A 3 -5.61 -37.02 16.98
CA HIS A 3 -4.15 -36.98 16.81
C HIS A 3 -3.73 -37.30 15.36
N SER A 4 -4.39 -38.27 14.71
CA SER A 4 -4.05 -38.64 13.34
C SER A 4 -4.34 -37.51 12.35
N ILE A 5 -5.48 -36.83 12.46
CA ILE A 5 -5.87 -35.73 11.56
C ILE A 5 -4.90 -34.54 11.71
N TYR A 6 -4.51 -34.21 12.94
CA TYR A 6 -3.50 -33.20 13.21
C TYR A 6 -2.15 -33.55 12.55
N SER A 7 -1.62 -34.75 12.79
CA SER A 7 -0.36 -35.20 12.18
C SER A 7 -0.44 -35.27 10.65
N TYR A 8 -1.56 -35.75 10.09
CA TYR A 8 -1.77 -35.77 8.64
C TYR A 8 -1.80 -34.36 8.04
N SER A 9 -2.42 -33.40 8.73
CA SER A 9 -2.42 -32.01 8.26
C SER A 9 -1.01 -31.41 8.21
N LEU A 10 -0.16 -31.72 9.21
CA LEU A 10 1.25 -31.35 9.22
C LEU A 10 2.03 -32.03 8.08
N CYS A 11 1.77 -33.32 7.81
CA CYS A 11 2.38 -34.04 6.68
C CYS A 11 2.07 -33.40 5.32
N VAL A 12 0.92 -32.74 5.16
CA VAL A 12 0.56 -32.06 3.92
C VAL A 12 1.24 -30.68 3.83
N ALA A 13 1.22 -29.91 4.91
CA ALA A 13 1.76 -28.55 4.92
C ALA A 13 3.30 -28.50 4.90
N LEU A 14 3.97 -29.38 5.65
CA LEU A 14 5.41 -29.32 5.87
C LEU A 14 6.24 -29.47 4.57
N PRO A 15 6.01 -30.47 3.70
CA PRO A 15 6.77 -30.61 2.46
C PRO A 15 6.61 -29.40 1.55
N LEU A 16 5.40 -28.83 1.50
CA LEU A 16 5.08 -27.66 0.70
C LEU A 16 5.85 -26.42 1.18
N MET A 17 5.86 -26.18 2.49
CA MET A 17 6.60 -25.07 3.10
C MET A 17 8.11 -25.20 2.92
N LEU A 18 8.65 -26.42 3.06
CA LEU A 18 10.06 -26.69 2.80
C LEU A 18 10.41 -26.45 1.33
N PHE A 19 9.61 -26.98 0.41
CA PHE A 19 9.81 -26.80 -1.03
C PHE A 19 9.82 -25.32 -1.40
N TYR A 20 8.79 -24.55 -1.01
CA TYR A 20 8.73 -23.12 -1.31
C TYR A 20 9.80 -22.31 -0.59
N GLY A 21 10.09 -22.62 0.68
CA GLY A 21 11.14 -21.98 1.46
C GLY A 21 12.51 -22.12 0.79
N PHE A 22 12.89 -23.34 0.43
CA PHE A 22 14.16 -23.61 -0.27
C PHE A 22 14.16 -23.05 -1.69
N TYR A 23 13.06 -23.15 -2.43
CA TYR A 23 12.94 -22.53 -3.74
C TYR A 23 13.16 -21.02 -3.65
N PHE A 24 12.53 -20.34 -2.69
CA PHE A 24 12.71 -18.91 -2.52
C PHE A 24 14.13 -18.51 -2.12
N MET A 25 14.86 -19.36 -1.41
CA MET A 25 16.27 -19.14 -1.06
C MET A 25 17.22 -19.36 -2.23
N PHE A 26 17.02 -20.43 -3.01
CA PHE A 26 18.06 -20.97 -3.92
C PHE A 26 17.63 -21.12 -5.38
N GLY A 27 16.34 -21.01 -5.70
CA GLY A 27 15.84 -21.09 -7.07
C GLY A 27 16.48 -20.04 -7.97
N ARG A 28 16.62 -20.36 -9.26
CA ARG A 28 17.27 -19.45 -10.23
C ARG A 28 16.42 -18.18 -10.44
N THR A 29 17.10 -17.05 -10.60
CA THR A 29 16.52 -15.78 -11.04
C THR A 29 17.39 -15.21 -12.16
N PRO A 30 16.84 -14.35 -13.04
CA PRO A 30 17.66 -13.64 -14.03
C PRO A 30 18.82 -12.90 -13.36
N ASP A 31 20.03 -13.04 -13.91
CA ASP A 31 21.24 -12.40 -13.38
C ASP A 31 21.37 -10.97 -13.91
N LYS A 32 20.43 -10.12 -13.48
CA LYS A 32 20.39 -8.68 -13.79
C LYS A 32 20.33 -7.90 -12.48
N ALA A 33 21.11 -6.81 -12.37
CA ALA A 33 21.19 -5.98 -11.17
C ALA A 33 19.82 -5.43 -10.71
N ILE A 34 18.91 -5.19 -11.66
CA ILE A 34 17.53 -4.73 -11.44
C ILE A 34 16.78 -5.66 -10.46
N PHE A 35 17.04 -6.98 -10.50
CA PHE A 35 16.37 -7.99 -9.66
C PHE A 35 16.92 -8.10 -8.23
N PHE A 36 17.86 -7.23 -7.81
CA PHE A 36 18.42 -7.29 -6.47
C PHE A 36 17.35 -7.16 -5.37
N ASN A 37 16.38 -6.24 -5.53
CA ASN A 37 15.30 -6.05 -4.55
C ASN A 37 14.33 -7.23 -4.54
N TYR A 38 13.97 -7.76 -5.72
CA TYR A 38 13.21 -9.01 -5.84
C TYR A 38 13.88 -10.16 -5.09
N LEU A 39 15.17 -10.37 -5.33
CA LEU A 39 15.93 -11.45 -4.70
C LEU A 39 15.98 -11.29 -3.17
N ARG A 40 16.14 -10.05 -2.70
CA ARG A 40 16.07 -9.72 -1.27
C ARG A 40 14.71 -10.06 -0.68
N SER A 41 13.62 -9.58 -1.29
CA SER A 41 12.25 -9.89 -0.85
C SER A 41 12.01 -11.40 -0.80
N ARG A 42 12.37 -12.11 -1.88
CA ARG A 42 12.16 -13.54 -2.00
C ARG A 42 12.91 -14.33 -0.93
N ARG A 43 14.16 -13.98 -0.64
CA ARG A 43 14.94 -14.61 0.44
C ARG A 43 14.35 -14.36 1.83
N ILE A 44 13.85 -13.15 2.10
CA ILE A 44 13.14 -12.86 3.36
C ILE A 44 11.87 -13.74 3.46
N MET A 45 11.12 -13.88 2.36
CA MET A 45 9.94 -14.75 2.29
C MET A 45 10.30 -16.22 2.52
N GLY A 46 11.35 -16.71 1.87
CA GLY A 46 11.86 -18.06 2.06
C GLY A 46 12.28 -18.33 3.50
N THR A 47 12.95 -17.36 4.14
CA THR A 47 13.32 -17.42 5.56
C THR A 47 12.09 -17.54 6.46
N ALA A 48 11.02 -16.77 6.19
CA ALA A 48 9.77 -16.85 6.94
C ALA A 48 9.12 -18.24 6.83
N LEU A 49 9.05 -18.79 5.61
CA LEU A 49 8.48 -20.12 5.36
C LEU A 49 9.30 -21.23 6.02
N LEU A 50 10.64 -21.15 5.96
CA LEU A 50 11.52 -22.13 6.60
C LEU A 50 11.44 -22.06 8.13
N LEU A 51 11.30 -20.86 8.71
CA LEU A 51 11.09 -20.70 10.14
C LEU A 51 9.78 -21.36 10.59
N LEU A 52 8.70 -21.14 9.82
CA LEU A 52 7.41 -21.78 10.09
C LEU A 52 7.48 -23.30 9.87
N ALA A 53 8.26 -23.76 8.88
CA ALA A 53 8.47 -25.18 8.63
C ALA A 53 9.27 -25.83 9.78
N ALA A 54 10.24 -25.13 10.35
CA ALA A 54 10.98 -25.59 11.53
C ALA A 54 10.04 -25.74 12.74
N ASN A 55 9.16 -24.77 12.98
CA ASN A 55 8.13 -24.86 14.01
C ASN A 55 7.19 -26.06 13.78
N TYR A 56 6.68 -26.24 12.56
CA TYR A 56 5.82 -27.38 12.20
C TYR A 56 6.56 -28.73 12.33
N SER A 57 7.85 -28.77 12.04
CA SER A 57 8.69 -29.96 12.23
C SER A 57 8.78 -30.34 13.70
N VAL A 58 8.90 -29.35 14.60
CA VAL A 58 8.94 -29.63 16.05
C VAL A 58 7.61 -30.25 16.50
N HIS A 59 6.48 -29.68 16.05
CA HIS A 59 5.16 -30.27 16.31
C HIS A 59 4.99 -31.68 15.75
N PHE A 60 5.53 -31.93 14.55
CA PHE A 60 5.39 -33.22 13.88
C PHE A 60 6.26 -34.31 14.49
N PHE A 61 7.55 -34.06 14.69
CA PHE A 61 8.50 -35.09 15.12
C PHE A 61 8.56 -35.28 16.65
N PHE A 62 8.33 -34.22 17.41
CA PHE A 62 8.42 -34.28 18.87
C PHE A 62 7.05 -34.27 19.55
N GLU A 63 5.97 -34.08 18.77
CA GLU A 63 4.61 -34.01 19.31
C GLU A 63 4.52 -33.01 20.47
N ILE A 64 5.28 -31.91 20.38
CA ILE A 64 5.55 -30.99 21.52
C ILE A 64 4.24 -30.49 22.13
N ARG A 65 3.21 -30.26 21.31
CA ARG A 65 1.88 -29.84 21.75
C ARG A 65 1.22 -30.81 22.72
N TYR A 66 1.49 -32.11 22.62
CA TYR A 66 0.92 -33.13 23.51
C TYR A 66 1.83 -33.45 24.71
N ARG A 67 3.13 -33.19 24.59
CA ARG A 67 4.11 -33.43 25.66
C ARG A 67 4.23 -32.26 26.63
N ASP A 68 4.24 -31.05 26.09
CA ASP A 68 4.44 -29.82 26.84
C ASP A 68 3.72 -28.67 26.11
N VAL A 69 2.48 -28.44 26.55
CA VAL A 69 1.59 -27.41 25.98
C VAL A 69 2.20 -26.01 26.13
N ASP A 70 2.86 -25.73 27.25
CA ASP A 70 3.41 -24.41 27.55
C ASP A 70 4.60 -24.12 26.64
N SER A 71 5.53 -25.06 26.50
CA SER A 71 6.64 -24.94 25.55
C SER A 71 6.14 -24.79 24.11
N ALA A 72 5.08 -25.50 23.74
CA ALA A 72 4.45 -25.37 22.43
C ALA A 72 3.86 -23.97 22.20
N ILE A 73 3.21 -23.38 23.23
CA ILE A 73 2.66 -22.02 23.19
C ILE A 73 3.78 -20.98 23.05
N ILE A 74 4.85 -21.06 23.87
CA ILE A 74 5.99 -20.12 23.80
C ILE A 74 6.61 -20.15 22.40
N MET A 75 6.91 -21.35 21.90
CA MET A 75 7.51 -21.55 20.58
C MET A 75 6.64 -20.95 19.47
N ASN A 76 5.33 -21.20 19.51
CA ASN A 76 4.38 -20.68 18.53
C ASN A 76 4.28 -19.17 18.57
N LEU A 77 4.08 -18.57 19.76
CA LEU A 77 4.00 -17.11 19.92
C LEU A 77 5.26 -16.41 19.40
N SER A 78 6.45 -16.93 19.76
CA SER A 78 7.72 -16.38 19.29
C SER A 78 7.88 -16.51 17.78
N THR A 79 7.56 -17.68 17.22
CA THR A 79 7.66 -17.95 15.78
C THR A 79 6.71 -17.06 14.99
N TYR A 80 5.44 -16.96 15.41
CA TYR A 80 4.44 -16.18 14.70
C TYR A 80 4.78 -14.69 14.72
N PHE A 81 5.27 -14.15 15.84
CA PHE A 81 5.73 -12.77 15.90
C PHE A 81 6.82 -12.48 14.85
N LEU A 82 7.82 -13.35 14.76
CA LEU A 82 8.91 -13.21 13.79
C LEU A 82 8.40 -13.38 12.35
N CYS A 83 7.54 -14.38 12.11
CA CYS A 83 6.93 -14.61 10.81
C CYS A 83 6.11 -13.41 10.32
N TYR A 84 5.25 -12.79 11.14
CA TYR A 84 4.51 -11.60 10.75
C TYR A 84 5.41 -10.50 10.20
N TRP A 85 6.49 -10.24 10.94
CA TRP A 85 7.45 -9.24 10.54
C TRP A 85 8.15 -9.61 9.23
N LEU A 86 8.59 -10.86 9.07
CA LEU A 86 9.26 -11.32 7.85
C LEU A 86 8.33 -11.33 6.64
N PHE A 87 7.10 -11.83 6.76
CA PHE A 87 6.09 -11.80 5.69
C PHE A 87 5.78 -10.37 5.25
N SER A 88 5.50 -9.48 6.20
CA SER A 88 5.24 -8.06 5.92
C SER A 88 6.45 -7.39 5.27
N SER A 89 7.65 -7.67 5.77
CA SER A 89 8.90 -7.13 5.24
C SER A 89 9.20 -7.59 3.82
N ALA A 90 9.01 -8.88 3.53
CA ALA A 90 9.21 -9.44 2.21
C ALA A 90 8.28 -8.78 1.20
N LEU A 91 6.97 -8.73 1.50
CA LEU A 91 5.98 -8.13 0.60
C LEU A 91 6.20 -6.62 0.43
N THR A 92 6.55 -5.89 1.48
CA THR A 92 6.83 -4.45 1.36
C THR A 92 8.09 -4.17 0.54
N THR A 93 9.09 -5.05 0.64
CA THR A 93 10.36 -4.90 -0.11
C THR A 93 10.16 -5.05 -1.62
N LEU A 94 9.10 -5.73 -2.08
CA LEU A 94 8.77 -5.79 -3.51
C LEU A 94 8.44 -4.40 -4.09
N LEU A 95 7.85 -3.53 -3.27
CA LEU A 95 7.35 -2.23 -3.69
C LEU A 95 8.19 -1.05 -3.21
N ASN A 96 9.08 -1.28 -2.24
CA ASN A 96 9.92 -0.24 -1.66
C ASN A 96 11.33 -0.77 -1.38
N ARG A 97 12.25 -0.38 -2.25
CA ARG A 97 13.67 -0.71 -2.22
C ARG A 97 14.41 -0.27 -0.95
N PHE A 98 13.95 0.78 -0.28
CA PHE A 98 14.56 1.30 0.95
C PHE A 98 13.85 0.85 2.23
N TYR A 99 12.87 -0.06 2.14
CA TYR A 99 12.07 -0.46 3.29
C TYR A 99 12.90 -1.07 4.43
N ILE A 100 13.86 -1.94 4.11
CA ILE A 100 14.66 -2.63 5.14
C ILE A 100 15.84 -1.75 5.55
N THR A 101 15.67 -1.07 6.69
CA THR A 101 16.70 -0.25 7.33
C THR A 101 17.22 -0.93 8.60
N ARG A 102 18.50 -0.66 8.96
CA ARG A 102 19.12 -1.19 10.19
C ARG A 102 18.30 -0.86 11.44
N ARG A 103 17.79 0.38 11.54
CA ARG A 103 16.97 0.85 12.67
C ARG A 103 15.67 0.05 12.80
N ARG A 104 14.97 -0.18 11.69
CA ARG A 104 13.71 -0.96 11.67
C ARG A 104 13.96 -2.42 12.05
N VAL A 105 15.03 -3.03 11.52
CA VAL A 105 15.44 -4.40 11.88
C VAL A 105 15.71 -4.53 13.37
N ILE A 106 16.50 -3.62 13.95
CA ILE A 106 16.79 -3.63 15.39
C ILE A 106 15.49 -3.46 16.19
N SER A 107 14.62 -2.53 15.81
CA SER A 107 13.34 -2.30 16.49
C SER A 107 12.48 -3.56 16.56
N HIS A 108 12.33 -4.29 15.45
CA HIS A 108 11.54 -5.52 15.44
C HIS A 108 12.20 -6.66 16.20
N LEU A 109 13.53 -6.78 16.16
CA LEU A 109 14.26 -7.77 16.96
C LEU A 109 14.10 -7.51 18.46
N VAL A 110 14.20 -6.25 18.90
CA VAL A 110 13.99 -5.88 20.30
C VAL A 110 12.56 -6.21 20.74
N GLN A 111 11.56 -5.86 19.93
CA GLN A 111 10.16 -6.21 20.20
C GLN A 111 9.95 -7.73 20.28
N TRP A 112 10.55 -8.49 19.37
CA TRP A 112 10.47 -9.95 19.34
C TRP A 112 11.09 -10.59 20.59
N ILE A 113 12.29 -10.15 20.98
CA ILE A 113 12.96 -10.65 22.20
C ILE A 113 12.10 -10.32 23.43
N PHE A 114 11.64 -9.07 23.54
CA PHE A 114 10.81 -8.66 24.66
C PHE A 114 9.51 -9.47 24.74
N PHE A 115 8.82 -9.63 23.61
CA PHE A 115 7.59 -10.42 23.53
C PHE A 115 7.82 -11.89 23.90
N THR A 116 8.92 -12.49 23.44
CA THR A 116 9.28 -13.89 23.74
C THR A 116 9.64 -14.09 25.22
N VAL A 117 10.40 -13.16 25.80
CA VAL A 117 10.73 -13.20 27.24
C VAL A 117 9.47 -13.02 28.08
N LEU A 118 8.58 -12.11 27.68
CA LEU A 118 7.32 -11.88 28.37
C LEU A 118 6.39 -13.11 28.30
N SER A 119 6.28 -13.76 27.13
CA SER A 119 5.47 -14.98 26.99
C SER A 119 6.03 -16.15 27.80
N ALA A 120 7.35 -16.33 27.81
CA ALA A 120 8.00 -17.29 28.69
C ALA A 120 7.74 -16.96 30.17
N GLY A 121 7.82 -15.68 30.56
CA GLY A 121 7.55 -15.27 31.94
C GLY A 121 6.12 -15.52 32.39
N VAL A 122 5.14 -15.29 31.51
CA VAL A 122 3.71 -15.60 31.77
C VAL A 122 3.52 -17.09 32.02
N LEU A 123 4.17 -17.96 31.24
CA LEU A 123 3.98 -19.41 31.34
C LEU A 123 4.81 -20.06 32.46
N LEU A 124 6.03 -19.58 32.70
CA LEU A 124 6.93 -20.18 33.70
C LEU A 124 6.71 -19.67 35.13
N PHE A 125 6.18 -18.46 35.32
CA PHE A 125 6.07 -17.84 36.66
C PHE A 125 4.64 -17.67 37.16
N LEU A 126 3.62 -17.66 36.30
CA LEU A 126 2.23 -17.58 36.75
C LEU A 126 1.67 -18.98 36.99
N PRO A 127 0.90 -19.18 38.08
CA PRO A 127 0.25 -20.46 38.33
C PRO A 127 -0.85 -20.72 37.29
N ASP A 128 -1.03 -22.00 36.97
CA ASP A 128 -2.09 -22.45 36.06
C ASP A 128 -3.46 -21.98 36.55
N GLY A 129 -4.23 -21.42 35.62
CA GLY A 129 -5.59 -20.94 35.88
C GLY A 129 -5.84 -19.55 35.31
N ARG A 130 -6.68 -18.78 36.00
CA ARG A 130 -7.22 -17.52 35.46
C ARG A 130 -6.15 -16.49 35.17
N MET A 131 -5.12 -16.36 36.00
CA MET A 131 -4.09 -15.32 35.82
C MET A 131 -3.22 -15.58 34.59
N GLN A 132 -2.76 -16.82 34.40
CA GLN A 132 -2.00 -17.24 33.22
C GLN A 132 -2.84 -17.10 31.95
N SER A 133 -4.12 -17.52 31.98
CA SER A 133 -5.05 -17.37 30.84
C SER A 133 -5.28 -15.90 30.44
N VAL A 134 -5.41 -14.99 31.41
CA VAL A 134 -5.50 -13.55 31.15
C VAL A 134 -4.20 -13.01 30.55
N GLY A 135 -3.04 -13.39 31.10
CA GLY A 135 -1.73 -12.99 30.55
C GLY A 135 -1.54 -13.46 29.11
N LEU A 136 -1.89 -14.70 28.82
CA LEU A 136 -1.88 -15.27 27.48
C LEU A 136 -2.84 -14.56 26.53
N SER A 137 -4.05 -14.22 26.99
CA SER A 137 -5.03 -13.47 26.19
C SER A 137 -4.52 -12.06 25.85
N LEU A 138 -3.82 -11.39 26.76
CA LEU A 138 -3.19 -10.10 26.50
C LEU A 138 -2.05 -10.21 25.48
N LEU A 139 -1.21 -11.25 25.58
CA LEU A 139 -0.15 -11.53 24.60
C LEU A 139 -0.72 -11.84 23.21
N ALA A 140 -1.81 -12.63 23.15
CA ALA A 140 -2.56 -12.90 21.94
C ALA A 140 -3.06 -11.61 21.29
N SER A 141 -3.72 -10.77 22.09
CA SER A 141 -4.27 -9.49 21.64
C SER A 141 -3.17 -8.59 21.10
N TRP A 142 -2.02 -8.53 21.78
CA TRP A 142 -0.87 -7.78 21.30
C TRP A 142 -0.36 -8.32 19.96
N LEU A 143 -0.17 -9.64 19.83
CA LEU A 143 0.27 -10.25 18.59
C LEU A 143 -0.68 -9.95 17.42
N VAL A 144 -2.00 -10.00 17.65
CA VAL A 144 -3.03 -9.64 16.67
C VAL A 144 -2.93 -8.17 16.27
N VAL A 145 -2.86 -7.25 17.24
CA VAL A 145 -2.72 -5.81 16.99
C VAL A 145 -1.44 -5.54 16.19
N TYR A 146 -0.33 -6.18 16.54
CA TYR A 146 0.94 -6.07 15.82
C TYR A 146 0.81 -6.52 14.37
N GLY A 147 0.18 -7.68 14.13
CA GLY A 147 -0.12 -8.18 12.78
C GLY A 147 -0.98 -7.22 11.97
N ILE A 148 -2.05 -6.67 12.57
CA ILE A 148 -2.94 -5.69 11.93
C ILE A 148 -2.18 -4.40 11.57
N VAL A 149 -1.33 -3.87 12.46
CA VAL A 149 -0.53 -2.67 12.18
C VAL A 149 0.43 -2.89 11.01
N LEU A 150 1.13 -4.03 10.98
CA LEU A 150 2.00 -4.39 9.86
C LEU A 150 1.23 -4.54 8.54
N ALA A 151 0.04 -5.14 8.59
CA ALA A 151 -0.83 -5.29 7.44
C ALA A 151 -1.32 -3.95 6.92
N MET A 152 -1.78 -3.04 7.80
CA MET A 152 -2.21 -1.69 7.39
C MET A 152 -1.07 -0.92 6.72
N ARG A 153 0.15 -1.01 7.26
CA ARG A 153 1.35 -0.42 6.62
C ARG A 153 1.62 -1.00 5.24
N LEU A 154 1.51 -2.32 5.11
CA LEU A 154 1.68 -3.00 3.84
C LEU A 154 0.63 -2.55 2.81
N ILE A 155 -0.65 -2.51 3.19
CA ILE A 155 -1.75 -2.04 2.33
C ILE A 155 -1.52 -0.60 1.87
N LYS A 156 -1.05 0.28 2.75
CA LYS A 156 -0.66 1.65 2.37
C LYS A 156 0.48 1.65 1.33
N ALA A 157 1.46 0.76 1.45
CA ALA A 157 2.51 0.61 0.44
C ALA A 157 1.95 0.13 -0.92
N TYR A 158 1.04 -0.85 -0.91
CA TYR A 158 0.34 -1.31 -2.11
C TYR A 158 -0.47 -0.20 -2.78
N LYS A 159 -1.27 0.54 -2.02
CA LYS A 159 -2.06 1.65 -2.57
C LYS A 159 -1.18 2.69 -3.25
N ARG A 160 -0.07 3.07 -2.64
CA ARG A 160 0.91 3.99 -3.25
C ARG A 160 1.47 3.44 -4.56
N ALA A 161 1.83 2.15 -4.59
CA ALA A 161 2.30 1.51 -5.82
C ALA A 161 1.20 1.48 -6.90
N VAL A 162 -0.05 1.12 -6.58
CA VAL A 162 -1.15 1.10 -7.56
C VAL A 162 -1.31 2.47 -8.21
N VAL A 163 -1.37 3.54 -7.41
CA VAL A 163 -1.49 4.92 -7.91
C VAL A 163 -0.34 5.27 -8.85
N LEU A 164 0.87 4.88 -8.50
CA LEU A 164 2.05 5.08 -9.34
C LEU A 164 1.88 4.42 -10.73
N PHE A 165 1.44 3.16 -10.76
CA PHE A 165 1.35 2.39 -12.01
C PHE A 165 0.18 2.79 -12.90
N GLU A 166 -0.94 3.25 -12.32
CA GLU A 166 -2.08 3.79 -13.07
C GLU A 166 -1.68 5.06 -13.86
N ASN A 167 -0.79 5.90 -13.31
CA ASN A 167 -0.34 7.13 -13.98
C ASN A 167 0.60 6.87 -15.18
N THR A 168 1.31 5.74 -15.19
CA THR A 168 2.28 5.36 -16.24
C THR A 168 1.71 4.56 -17.43
N HIS A 169 0.37 4.48 -17.59
CA HIS A 169 -0.30 3.81 -18.72
C HIS A 169 0.08 2.34 -18.93
N SER A 170 0.22 1.60 -17.83
CA SER A 170 0.49 0.17 -17.84
C SER A 170 -0.68 -0.58 -17.16
N ASP A 171 -1.82 -0.65 -17.85
CA ASP A 171 -3.08 -1.21 -17.35
C ASP A 171 -2.92 -2.64 -16.77
N ASP A 172 -2.05 -3.45 -17.36
CA ASP A 172 -1.77 -4.83 -16.93
C ASP A 172 -1.05 -4.89 -15.57
N ILE A 173 -0.08 -4.00 -15.33
CA ILE A 173 0.69 -3.96 -14.07
C ILE A 173 -0.16 -3.39 -12.94
N GLY A 174 -0.92 -2.32 -13.20
CA GLY A 174 -1.87 -1.77 -12.22
C GLY A 174 -2.89 -2.81 -11.77
N THR A 175 -3.45 -3.57 -12.72
CA THR A 175 -4.36 -4.68 -12.45
C THR A 175 -3.70 -5.79 -11.62
N TYR A 176 -2.46 -6.13 -11.93
CA TYR A 176 -1.70 -7.15 -11.20
C TYR A 176 -1.36 -6.72 -9.76
N ILE A 177 -0.95 -5.47 -9.54
CA ILE A 177 -0.66 -4.95 -8.20
C ILE A 177 -1.95 -4.82 -7.37
N ARG A 178 -3.08 -4.48 -8.01
CA ARG A 178 -4.40 -4.52 -7.37
C ARG A 178 -4.77 -5.95 -6.93
N TRP A 179 -4.46 -6.95 -7.76
CA TRP A 179 -4.57 -8.36 -7.40
C TRP A 179 -3.65 -8.75 -6.23
N LEU A 180 -2.44 -8.21 -6.20
CA LEU A 180 -1.50 -8.40 -5.09
C LEU A 180 -2.00 -7.73 -3.79
N SER A 181 -2.76 -6.64 -3.88
CA SER A 181 -3.46 -6.05 -2.73
C SER A 181 -4.59 -6.93 -2.19
N ILE A 182 -5.31 -7.69 -3.03
CA ILE A 182 -6.33 -8.65 -2.56
C ILE A 182 -5.66 -9.77 -1.75
N PHE A 183 -4.48 -10.21 -2.19
CA PHE A 183 -3.68 -11.19 -1.45
C PHE A 183 -3.26 -10.68 -0.06
N THR A 184 -3.01 -9.38 0.11
CA THR A 184 -2.64 -8.87 1.45
C THR A 184 -3.74 -9.08 2.48
N TRP A 185 -5.02 -8.95 2.11
CA TRP A 185 -6.14 -9.25 3.00
C TRP A 185 -6.18 -10.73 3.40
N TRP A 186 -5.88 -11.64 2.47
CA TRP A 186 -5.71 -13.05 2.78
C TRP A 186 -4.53 -13.28 3.73
N ALA A 187 -3.40 -12.60 3.53
CA ALA A 187 -2.26 -12.65 4.45
C ALA A 187 -2.58 -12.07 5.84
N VAL A 188 -3.45 -11.06 5.95
CA VAL A 188 -3.96 -10.57 7.24
C VAL A 188 -4.81 -11.64 7.90
N ILE A 189 -5.78 -12.21 7.19
CA ILE A 189 -6.70 -13.22 7.74
C ILE A 189 -5.91 -14.45 8.22
N PHE A 190 -4.98 -14.94 7.39
CA PHE A 190 -4.13 -16.08 7.73
C PHE A 190 -3.12 -15.78 8.83
N GLY A 191 -2.50 -14.60 8.80
CA GLY A 191 -1.60 -14.17 9.85
C GLY A 191 -2.33 -14.06 11.19
N VAL A 192 -3.37 -13.20 11.23
CA VAL A 192 -4.19 -12.91 12.42
C VAL A 192 -4.75 -14.18 13.03
N GLY A 193 -5.28 -15.08 12.21
CA GLY A 193 -5.80 -16.31 12.78
C GLY A 193 -4.73 -17.33 13.17
N CYS A 194 -3.53 -17.35 12.58
CA CYS A 194 -2.38 -18.09 13.14
C CYS A 194 -2.07 -17.63 14.58
N GLY A 195 -2.17 -16.33 14.87
CA GLY A 195 -2.01 -15.81 16.24
C GLY A 195 -3.13 -16.25 17.20
N LEU A 196 -4.36 -16.37 16.71
CA LEU A 196 -5.51 -16.86 17.50
C LEU A 196 -5.47 -18.40 17.70
N LEU A 197 -4.79 -19.14 16.82
CA LEU A 197 -4.66 -20.60 16.87
C LEU A 197 -3.88 -21.17 18.02
N THR A 198 -3.02 -20.36 18.62
CA THR A 198 -2.38 -20.72 19.88
C THR A 198 -3.42 -21.02 20.97
N PHE A 199 -4.64 -20.50 20.83
CA PHE A 199 -5.71 -20.60 21.83
C PHE A 199 -6.93 -21.42 21.36
N LEU A 200 -6.94 -21.91 20.12
CA LEU A 200 -8.00 -22.79 19.63
C LEU A 200 -7.87 -24.19 20.25
N PRO A 201 -8.99 -24.85 20.58
CA PRO A 201 -8.98 -26.24 21.05
C PRO A 201 -8.25 -27.14 20.06
N ASP A 202 -7.48 -28.11 20.58
CA ASP A 202 -6.60 -28.99 19.78
C ASP A 202 -7.33 -29.70 18.64
N GLU A 203 -8.61 -29.98 18.84
CA GLU A 203 -9.47 -30.63 17.85
C GLU A 203 -9.71 -29.82 16.56
N TYR A 204 -9.54 -28.49 16.55
CA TYR A 204 -9.82 -27.66 15.37
C TYR A 204 -8.58 -27.13 14.65
N VAL A 205 -7.39 -27.36 15.21
CA VAL A 205 -6.12 -26.81 14.70
C VAL A 205 -5.82 -27.29 13.28
N PHE A 206 -6.19 -28.54 12.96
CA PHE A 206 -5.97 -29.14 11.65
C PHE A 206 -6.67 -28.37 10.52
N ILE A 207 -7.83 -27.75 10.79
CA ILE A 207 -8.61 -26.99 9.80
C ILE A 207 -7.74 -25.85 9.28
N TRP A 208 -7.03 -25.18 10.18
CA TRP A 208 -6.17 -24.07 9.78
C TRP A 208 -4.89 -24.50 9.11
N ILE A 209 -4.27 -25.58 9.60
CA ILE A 209 -3.08 -26.14 8.95
C ILE A 209 -3.42 -26.47 7.49
N LEU A 210 -4.56 -27.11 7.24
CA LEU A 210 -4.99 -27.43 5.90
C LEU A 210 -5.36 -26.18 5.09
N SER A 211 -6.01 -25.20 5.71
CA SER A 211 -6.33 -23.91 5.07
C SER A 211 -5.06 -23.16 4.62
N SER A 212 -3.96 -23.26 5.39
CA SER A 212 -2.69 -22.59 5.07
C SER A 212 -2.00 -23.13 3.80
N VAL A 213 -2.33 -24.37 3.39
CA VAL A 213 -1.81 -24.97 2.16
C VAL A 213 -2.20 -24.14 0.94
N LEU A 214 -3.48 -23.75 0.85
CA LEU A 214 -3.97 -22.90 -0.25
C LEU A 214 -3.29 -21.54 -0.24
N PHE A 215 -3.09 -20.97 0.95
CA PHE A 215 -2.37 -19.71 1.12
C PHE A 215 -0.92 -19.80 0.61
N TYR A 216 -0.18 -20.86 0.93
CA TYR A 216 1.19 -21.03 0.45
C TYR A 216 1.28 -21.23 -1.07
N ILE A 217 0.37 -22.01 -1.65
CA ILE A 217 0.29 -22.18 -3.11
C ILE A 217 0.06 -20.83 -3.78
N TYR A 218 -0.92 -20.08 -3.29
CA TYR A 218 -1.24 -18.77 -3.83
C TYR A 218 -0.05 -17.80 -3.69
N LEU A 219 0.59 -17.75 -2.52
CA LEU A 219 1.78 -16.95 -2.28
C LEU A 219 2.89 -17.27 -3.28
N PHE A 220 3.12 -18.55 -3.54
CA PHE A 220 4.10 -19.00 -4.51
C PHE A 220 3.77 -18.51 -5.93
N CYS A 221 2.54 -18.74 -6.39
CA CYS A 221 2.06 -18.26 -7.69
C CYS A 221 2.20 -16.74 -7.82
N SER A 222 1.90 -16.01 -6.73
CA SER A 222 2.06 -14.56 -6.68
C SER A 222 3.50 -14.13 -6.94
N TYR A 223 4.50 -14.75 -6.30
CA TYR A 223 5.92 -14.43 -6.53
C TYR A 223 6.40 -14.80 -7.93
N MET A 224 5.88 -15.89 -8.49
CA MET A 224 6.20 -16.31 -9.86
C MET A 224 5.62 -15.34 -10.89
N ASN A 225 4.38 -14.88 -10.69
CA ASN A 225 3.75 -13.89 -11.56
C ASN A 225 4.46 -12.53 -11.44
N TYR A 226 4.88 -12.13 -10.23
CA TYR A 226 5.57 -10.85 -10.01
C TYR A 226 6.87 -10.79 -10.81
N LEU A 227 7.57 -11.93 -10.91
CA LEU A 227 8.82 -12.03 -11.67
C LEU A 227 8.65 -11.68 -13.15
N LEU A 228 7.50 -11.99 -13.75
CA LEU A 228 7.22 -11.73 -15.17
C LEU A 228 7.14 -10.23 -15.47
N PHE A 229 6.58 -9.46 -14.55
CA PHE A 229 6.36 -8.01 -14.69
C PHE A 229 7.44 -7.17 -13.99
N TYR A 230 8.38 -7.82 -13.30
CA TYR A 230 9.32 -7.15 -12.41
C TYR A 230 10.16 -6.06 -13.09
N GLU A 231 10.66 -6.33 -14.30
CA GLU A 231 11.51 -5.40 -15.03
C GLU A 231 10.75 -4.11 -15.42
N GLN A 232 9.47 -4.24 -15.77
CA GLN A 232 8.59 -3.11 -16.05
C GLN A 232 8.22 -2.34 -14.77
N VAL A 233 8.06 -3.06 -13.65
CA VAL A 233 7.78 -2.45 -12.35
C VAL A 233 8.98 -1.62 -11.87
N GLU A 234 10.20 -2.16 -11.91
CA GLU A 234 11.38 -1.46 -11.43
C GLU A 234 11.76 -0.28 -12.35
N SER A 235 11.56 -0.38 -13.68
CA SER A 235 11.87 0.72 -14.60
C SER A 235 11.00 1.96 -14.33
N VAL A 236 9.73 1.77 -13.99
CA VAL A 236 8.82 2.85 -13.57
C VAL A 236 9.29 3.49 -12.26
N PHE A 237 9.69 2.68 -11.28
CA PHE A 237 10.24 3.20 -10.03
C PHE A 237 11.55 3.99 -10.25
N GLU A 238 12.42 3.52 -11.15
CA GLU A 238 13.65 4.23 -11.53
C GLU A 238 13.38 5.55 -12.25
N SER A 239 12.40 5.59 -13.17
CA SER A 239 12.05 6.83 -13.88
C SER A 239 11.59 7.93 -12.92
N GLU A 240 10.79 7.61 -11.91
CA GLU A 240 10.35 8.60 -10.92
C GLU A 240 11.46 9.07 -9.98
N MET A 241 12.37 8.18 -9.57
CA MET A 241 13.51 8.61 -8.77
C MET A 241 14.48 9.51 -9.56
N SER A 242 14.49 9.41 -10.89
CA SER A 242 15.28 10.30 -11.74
C SER A 242 14.61 11.65 -12.00
N SER A 243 13.28 11.75 -11.91
CA SER A 243 12.53 13.01 -12.11
C SER A 243 12.56 13.95 -10.90
N GLY A 244 13.23 13.58 -9.81
CA GLY A 244 13.60 14.50 -8.72
C GLY A 244 12.62 14.61 -7.56
N GLU A 245 11.51 13.86 -7.53
CA GLU A 245 10.66 13.77 -6.35
C GLU A 245 11.16 12.68 -5.41
N ILE A 246 11.99 13.06 -4.44
CA ILE A 246 12.33 12.20 -3.30
C ILE A 246 11.02 11.96 -2.53
N PRO A 247 10.55 10.71 -2.35
CA PRO A 247 9.39 10.46 -1.50
C PRO A 247 9.80 10.83 -0.06
N ASP A 248 9.22 11.91 0.46
CA ASP A 248 9.44 12.32 1.84
C ASP A 248 8.99 11.18 2.77
N LEU A 249 9.97 10.58 3.45
CA LEU A 249 9.82 9.38 4.27
C LEU A 249 9.21 9.69 5.66
N SER A 250 8.53 10.82 5.84
CA SER A 250 8.18 11.35 7.15
C SER A 250 6.70 11.27 7.58
N ASP A 251 5.74 10.95 6.71
CA ASP A 251 4.32 10.98 7.12
C ASP A 251 3.58 9.63 7.03
N GLU A 252 3.52 8.91 8.16
CA GLU A 252 2.69 7.70 8.35
C GLU A 252 1.19 8.01 8.59
N GLN A 253 0.76 9.28 8.54
CA GLN A 253 -0.52 9.71 9.13
C GLN A 253 -1.40 10.64 8.27
N LYS A 254 -1.70 10.30 7.01
CA LYS A 254 -2.89 10.88 6.34
C LYS A 254 -3.35 10.00 5.18
N TYR A 255 -4.59 10.20 4.75
CA TYR A 255 -5.31 9.49 3.69
C TYR A 255 -6.03 8.19 4.14
N ILE A 256 -7.16 8.46 4.79
CA ILE A 256 -8.38 7.66 4.66
C ILE A 256 -9.06 8.11 3.36
N GLU A 257 -9.67 7.14 2.68
CA GLU A 257 -10.58 7.21 1.51
C GLU A 257 -10.01 7.05 0.09
N SER A 258 -10.85 6.42 -0.73
CA SER A 258 -10.67 5.67 -1.97
C SER A 258 -12.04 5.70 -2.69
N PRO A 259 -12.17 5.37 -3.99
CA PRO A 259 -11.45 5.81 -5.19
C PRO A 259 -12.42 6.23 -6.34
N SER A 260 -11.97 6.98 -7.36
CA SER A 260 -12.38 6.76 -8.77
C SER A 260 -11.65 7.69 -9.74
N HIS A 261 -10.97 7.14 -10.74
CA HIS A 261 -10.96 7.53 -12.16
C HIS A 261 -11.13 9.01 -12.60
N TYR A 262 -10.66 9.97 -11.82
CA TYR A 262 -10.58 11.37 -12.21
C TYR A 262 -9.19 11.85 -11.85
N VAL A 263 -8.43 12.33 -12.83
CA VAL A 263 -7.34 13.26 -12.56
C VAL A 263 -8.01 14.54 -12.09
N GLU A 264 -8.30 14.59 -10.79
CA GLU A 264 -8.80 15.76 -10.09
C GLU A 264 -7.63 16.32 -9.29
N ILE A 265 -7.24 17.57 -9.57
CA ILE A 265 -6.32 18.32 -8.72
C ILE A 265 -7.08 18.63 -7.42
N SER A 266 -7.14 17.67 -6.49
CA SER A 266 -7.86 17.82 -5.22
C SER A 266 -6.93 18.21 -4.07
N GLU A 267 -7.17 19.45 -3.62
CA GLU A 267 -6.78 20.09 -2.37
C GLU A 267 -5.33 20.58 -2.16
N LYS A 268 -5.23 21.90 -2.41
CA LYS A 268 -4.44 22.91 -1.68
C LYS A 268 -2.94 22.92 -1.95
N MET A 269 -2.54 23.35 -3.15
CA MET A 269 -1.23 23.99 -3.37
C MET A 269 -1.25 25.42 -2.80
N SER A 270 -1.48 25.58 -1.49
CA SER A 270 -1.34 26.90 -0.87
C SER A 270 0.14 27.20 -0.64
N SER A 271 0.58 28.32 -1.21
CA SER A 271 1.80 29.09 -0.89
C SER A 271 3.15 28.56 -1.35
N ALA A 272 3.28 28.10 -2.58
CA ALA A 272 4.59 28.01 -3.25
C ALA A 272 4.58 28.85 -4.54
N ASN A 273 5.73 29.43 -4.87
CA ASN A 273 5.98 30.28 -6.04
C ASN A 273 5.77 29.54 -7.38
N LEU A 274 4.53 29.19 -7.71
CA LEU A 274 4.15 28.57 -8.97
C LEU A 274 4.10 29.65 -10.04
N VAL A 275 5.26 29.86 -10.67
CA VAL A 275 5.41 30.76 -11.82
C VAL A 275 4.96 30.06 -13.10
N ASP A 276 5.12 28.73 -13.18
CA ASP A 276 4.82 27.92 -14.36
C ASP A 276 4.09 26.62 -13.94
N VAL A 277 2.94 26.34 -14.55
CA VAL A 277 2.10 25.17 -14.27
C VAL A 277 1.70 24.54 -15.60
N THR A 278 2.29 23.37 -15.89
CA THR A 278 1.91 22.55 -17.05
C THR A 278 0.85 21.54 -16.63
N LEU A 279 -0.37 21.68 -17.16
CA LEU A 279 -1.46 20.74 -16.93
C LEU A 279 -1.42 19.59 -17.96
N PRO A 280 -1.72 18.34 -17.57
CA PRO A 280 -1.72 17.22 -18.50
C PRO A 280 -2.89 17.31 -19.49
N ASP A 281 -2.66 16.94 -20.76
CA ASP A 281 -3.66 17.05 -21.84
C ASP A 281 -4.98 16.31 -21.56
N GLY A 282 -4.93 15.25 -20.74
CA GLY A 282 -6.08 14.44 -20.34
C GLY A 282 -6.83 14.93 -19.10
N LEU A 283 -6.47 16.07 -18.51
CA LEU A 283 -7.08 16.57 -17.28
C LEU A 283 -8.58 16.85 -17.48
N LYS A 284 -9.43 16.20 -16.67
CA LYS A 284 -10.89 16.35 -16.71
C LYS A 284 -11.41 17.36 -15.70
N THR A 285 -10.78 17.45 -14.53
CA THR A 285 -11.32 18.23 -13.41
C THR A 285 -10.22 19.01 -12.70
N ILE A 286 -10.46 20.29 -12.46
CA ILE A 286 -9.71 21.10 -11.51
C ILE A 286 -10.54 21.19 -10.23
N GLY A 287 -10.00 20.69 -9.13
CA GLY A 287 -10.73 20.62 -7.86
C GLY A 287 -10.97 21.99 -7.21
N LYS A 288 -11.82 22.00 -6.19
CA LYS A 288 -12.07 23.17 -5.35
C LYS A 288 -10.78 23.69 -4.73
N ASN A 289 -10.55 25.00 -4.79
CA ASN A 289 -9.35 25.68 -4.27
C ASN A 289 -7.99 25.16 -4.82
N ALA A 290 -7.95 24.46 -5.95
CA ALA A 290 -6.74 23.82 -6.47
C ALA A 290 -5.52 24.77 -6.55
N PHE A 291 -5.73 25.99 -7.02
CA PHE A 291 -4.74 27.06 -7.20
C PHE A 291 -5.09 28.30 -6.37
N CYS A 292 -5.84 28.15 -5.28
CA CYS A 292 -6.24 29.29 -4.46
C CYS A 292 -5.02 30.01 -3.87
N ALA A 293 -4.99 31.34 -4.02
CA ALA A 293 -3.91 32.24 -3.60
C ALA A 293 -2.53 32.00 -4.26
N CYS A 294 -2.49 31.44 -5.48
CA CYS A 294 -1.27 31.34 -6.28
C CYS A 294 -0.85 32.71 -6.86
N ASN A 295 -0.31 33.59 -6.02
CA ASN A 295 0.05 34.96 -6.40
C ASN A 295 1.22 35.06 -7.40
N ALA A 296 2.05 34.04 -7.56
CA ALA A 296 3.15 34.09 -8.52
C ALA A 296 2.71 33.78 -9.97
N MET A 297 1.51 33.21 -10.14
CA MET A 297 1.00 32.76 -11.43
C MET A 297 0.47 33.94 -12.24
N THR A 298 1.04 34.16 -13.42
CA THR A 298 0.58 35.21 -14.35
C THR A 298 -0.29 34.67 -15.47
N THR A 299 -0.10 33.42 -15.84
CA THR A 299 -0.80 32.76 -16.95
C THR A 299 -1.09 31.31 -16.62
N ILE A 300 -2.17 30.75 -17.17
CA ILE A 300 -2.44 29.31 -17.13
C ILE A 300 -3.10 28.83 -18.41
N ASP A 301 -2.62 27.70 -18.91
CA ASP A 301 -3.18 26.98 -20.07
C ASP A 301 -4.00 25.78 -19.58
N LEU A 302 -5.32 25.86 -19.75
CA LEU A 302 -6.27 24.80 -19.41
C LEU A 302 -6.48 23.86 -20.63
N PRO A 303 -6.35 22.53 -20.45
CA PRO A 303 -6.33 21.58 -21.56
C PRO A 303 -7.70 21.40 -22.23
N ALA A 304 -7.69 20.85 -23.44
CA ALA A 304 -8.89 20.70 -24.26
C ALA A 304 -9.89 19.68 -23.70
N ALA A 305 -9.41 18.70 -22.92
CA ALA A 305 -10.25 17.65 -22.33
C ALA A 305 -10.99 18.08 -21.06
N LEU A 306 -10.77 19.30 -20.57
CA LEU A 306 -11.29 19.78 -19.29
C LEU A 306 -12.81 19.90 -19.29
N GLU A 307 -13.45 19.28 -18.30
CA GLU A 307 -14.90 19.21 -18.15
C GLU A 307 -15.41 20.04 -16.96
N SER A 308 -14.60 20.24 -15.92
CA SER A 308 -15.03 20.98 -14.73
C SER A 308 -13.91 21.74 -14.02
N ILE A 309 -14.27 22.90 -13.47
CA ILE A 309 -13.44 23.77 -12.65
C ILE A 309 -14.19 24.03 -11.35
N GLY A 310 -13.61 23.63 -10.23
CA GLY A 310 -14.22 23.68 -8.91
C GLY A 310 -14.38 25.09 -8.35
N GLN A 311 -15.19 25.19 -7.30
CA GLN A 311 -15.43 26.43 -6.56
C GLN A 311 -14.10 27.06 -6.12
N SER A 312 -13.93 28.37 -6.32
CA SER A 312 -12.73 29.11 -5.88
C SER A 312 -11.39 28.52 -6.37
N ALA A 313 -11.38 27.74 -7.47
CA ALA A 313 -10.18 27.06 -7.96
C ALA A 313 -8.97 27.99 -8.14
N PHE A 314 -9.18 29.23 -8.59
CA PHE A 314 -8.16 30.26 -8.79
C PHE A 314 -8.41 31.51 -7.92
N SER A 315 -9.18 31.36 -6.84
CA SER A 315 -9.54 32.49 -5.98
C SER A 315 -8.29 33.08 -5.33
N GLY A 316 -8.13 34.40 -5.40
CA GLY A 316 -7.00 35.10 -4.80
C GLY A 316 -5.69 35.00 -5.58
N CYS A 317 -5.68 34.52 -6.83
CA CYS A 317 -4.51 34.60 -7.71
C CYS A 317 -4.30 36.03 -8.21
N SER A 318 -3.74 36.89 -7.35
CA SER A 318 -3.72 38.35 -7.57
C SER A 318 -2.95 38.82 -8.81
N ASN A 319 -2.01 38.02 -9.34
CA ASN A 319 -1.25 38.34 -10.54
C ASN A 319 -1.71 37.58 -11.80
N LEU A 320 -2.75 36.74 -11.71
CA LEU A 320 -3.20 35.93 -12.85
C LEU A 320 -3.88 36.82 -13.90
N ALA A 321 -3.17 37.09 -14.99
CA ALA A 321 -3.57 38.00 -16.06
C ALA A 321 -4.25 37.28 -17.24
N THR A 322 -3.85 36.05 -17.55
CA THR A 322 -4.39 35.31 -18.71
C THR A 322 -4.74 33.88 -18.37
N VAL A 323 -5.94 33.44 -18.73
CA VAL A 323 -6.40 32.05 -18.67
C VAL A 323 -6.74 31.61 -20.09
N THR A 324 -5.96 30.69 -20.66
CA THR A 324 -6.27 30.09 -21.97
C THR A 324 -7.06 28.81 -21.74
N CYS A 325 -8.33 28.76 -22.12
CA CYS A 325 -9.11 27.53 -22.09
C CYS A 325 -9.18 26.91 -23.48
N ARG A 326 -8.64 25.70 -23.64
CA ARG A 326 -8.61 25.00 -24.95
C ARG A 326 -9.85 24.13 -25.20
N ALA A 327 -10.76 24.01 -24.23
CA ALA A 327 -11.95 23.18 -24.37
C ALA A 327 -12.95 23.81 -25.34
N MET A 328 -13.42 23.03 -26.33
CA MET A 328 -14.42 23.49 -27.31
C MET A 328 -15.80 23.68 -26.68
N THR A 329 -16.13 22.89 -25.66
CA THR A 329 -17.33 23.05 -24.84
C THR A 329 -16.94 23.70 -23.52
N PRO A 330 -17.68 24.71 -23.04
CA PRO A 330 -17.36 25.39 -21.78
C PRO A 330 -17.40 24.40 -20.61
N PRO A 331 -16.29 24.25 -19.84
CA PRO A 331 -16.27 23.44 -18.63
C PRO A 331 -17.32 23.94 -17.63
N SER A 332 -17.86 23.08 -16.79
CA SER A 332 -18.65 23.56 -15.65
C SER A 332 -17.79 24.43 -14.73
N LEU A 333 -18.25 25.63 -14.38
CA LEU A 333 -17.50 26.59 -13.56
C LEU A 333 -18.15 26.73 -12.19
N GLY A 334 -17.39 26.40 -11.15
CA GLY A 334 -17.80 26.58 -9.76
C GLY A 334 -17.81 28.04 -9.33
N GLU A 335 -18.64 28.35 -8.33
CA GLU A 335 -18.80 29.72 -7.83
C GLU A 335 -17.47 30.36 -7.43
N ASN A 336 -17.30 31.65 -7.72
CA ASN A 336 -16.13 32.43 -7.34
C ASN A 336 -14.79 31.85 -7.84
N ALA A 337 -14.78 31.04 -8.92
CA ALA A 337 -13.58 30.37 -9.42
C ALA A 337 -12.39 31.33 -9.66
N PHE A 338 -12.64 32.55 -10.14
CA PHE A 338 -11.62 33.58 -10.39
C PHE A 338 -11.80 34.83 -9.51
N ARG A 339 -12.40 34.68 -8.32
CA ARG A 339 -12.59 35.80 -7.40
C ARG A 339 -11.24 36.35 -6.93
N ASN A 340 -11.12 37.68 -6.82
CA ASN A 340 -9.88 38.35 -6.40
C ASN A 340 -8.66 38.04 -7.31
N CYS A 341 -8.88 37.66 -8.57
CA CYS A 341 -7.86 37.76 -9.62
C CYS A 341 -7.68 39.22 -10.06
N VAL A 342 -6.65 39.51 -10.87
CA VAL A 342 -6.40 40.87 -11.38
C VAL A 342 -7.62 41.40 -12.16
N ASP A 343 -7.90 42.70 -12.02
CA ASP A 343 -9.05 43.34 -12.68
C ASP A 343 -9.01 43.15 -14.21
N GLY A 344 -7.80 43.20 -14.78
CA GLY A 344 -7.53 43.03 -16.21
C GLY A 344 -7.47 41.58 -16.72
N LEU A 345 -7.92 40.59 -15.93
CA LEU A 345 -7.92 39.17 -16.32
C LEU A 345 -8.57 38.97 -17.70
N GLN A 346 -7.87 38.28 -18.59
CA GLN A 346 -8.35 37.85 -19.90
C GLN A 346 -8.56 36.34 -19.94
N ILE A 347 -9.72 35.91 -20.41
CA ILE A 347 -10.06 34.50 -20.62
C ILE A 347 -10.10 34.25 -22.12
N LEU A 348 -9.11 33.53 -22.64
CA LEU A 348 -8.98 33.21 -24.07
C LEU A 348 -9.61 31.85 -24.34
N VAL A 349 -10.59 31.78 -25.23
CA VAL A 349 -11.31 30.55 -25.59
C VAL A 349 -11.28 30.33 -27.11
N PRO A 350 -11.55 29.10 -27.62
CA PRO A 350 -11.56 28.85 -29.06
C PRO A 350 -12.56 29.77 -29.77
N SER A 351 -12.18 30.33 -30.93
CA SER A 351 -12.98 31.32 -31.65
C SER A 351 -14.41 30.84 -31.95
N GLY A 352 -14.59 29.56 -32.26
CA GLY A 352 -15.90 28.93 -32.49
C GLY A 352 -16.75 28.71 -31.24
N SER A 353 -16.21 28.94 -30.04
CA SER A 353 -16.86 28.65 -28.76
C SER A 353 -17.17 29.90 -27.93
N VAL A 354 -16.76 31.10 -28.38
CA VAL A 354 -16.90 32.36 -27.61
C VAL A 354 -18.35 32.58 -27.14
N ASP A 355 -19.32 32.42 -28.03
CA ASP A 355 -20.73 32.62 -27.69
C ASP A 355 -21.24 31.57 -26.69
N ALA A 356 -20.78 30.32 -26.82
CA ALA A 356 -21.14 29.25 -25.90
C ALA A 356 -20.59 29.50 -24.49
N TYR A 357 -19.35 29.98 -24.38
CA TYR A 357 -18.77 30.36 -23.08
C TYR A 357 -19.51 31.54 -22.45
N LYS A 358 -19.87 32.57 -23.23
CA LYS A 358 -20.61 33.74 -22.71
C LYS A 358 -22.02 33.40 -22.20
N GLN A 359 -22.61 32.30 -22.66
CA GLN A 359 -23.94 31.83 -22.26
C GLN A 359 -23.90 30.73 -21.19
N ALA A 360 -22.73 30.16 -20.90
CA ALA A 360 -22.59 29.05 -19.97
C ALA A 360 -22.69 29.51 -18.52
N PHE A 361 -23.37 28.70 -17.69
CA PHE A 361 -23.55 28.97 -16.27
C PHE A 361 -22.19 29.16 -15.55
N GLY A 362 -22.08 30.21 -14.74
CA GLY A 362 -20.85 30.63 -14.06
C GLY A 362 -19.94 31.49 -14.94
N TRP A 363 -19.77 31.16 -16.22
CA TRP A 363 -18.99 31.96 -17.17
C TRP A 363 -19.66 33.30 -17.52
N THR A 364 -20.98 33.39 -17.36
CA THR A 364 -21.77 34.62 -17.51
C THR A 364 -21.27 35.78 -16.64
N GLU A 365 -20.58 35.50 -15.53
CA GLU A 365 -19.96 36.52 -14.67
C GLU A 365 -18.72 37.18 -15.30
N TYR A 366 -18.15 36.55 -16.34
CA TYR A 366 -16.87 36.93 -16.95
C TYR A 366 -17.01 37.32 -18.43
N VAL A 367 -18.23 37.63 -18.91
CA VAL A 367 -18.52 37.93 -20.33
C VAL A 367 -17.62 39.01 -20.92
N ASP A 368 -17.32 40.06 -20.15
CA ASP A 368 -16.46 41.18 -20.58
C ASP A 368 -14.96 40.81 -20.63
N LYS A 369 -14.59 39.70 -19.98
CA LYS A 369 -13.22 39.19 -19.90
C LYS A 369 -12.94 38.09 -20.93
N ILE A 370 -13.98 37.49 -21.53
CA ILE A 370 -13.86 36.41 -22.52
C ILE A 370 -13.54 36.97 -23.92
N LYS A 371 -12.44 36.49 -24.51
CA LYS A 371 -11.97 36.82 -25.86
C LYS A 371 -11.63 35.56 -26.65
N ALA A 372 -11.64 35.66 -27.97
CA ALA A 372 -11.13 34.59 -28.82
C ALA A 372 -9.61 34.47 -28.66
N ILE A 373 -9.11 33.24 -28.69
CA ILE A 373 -7.68 32.97 -28.92
C ILE A 373 -7.30 33.59 -30.28
N PRO A 374 -6.24 34.42 -30.35
CA PRO A 374 -5.82 35.10 -31.57
C PRO A 374 -5.31 34.15 -32.66
#